data_AF-A0A812RP67-F1
#
_entry.id   AF-A0A812RP67-F1
#
_cell.length_a   1.000
_cell.length_b   1.000
_cell.length_c   1.000
_cell.angle_alpha   90.00
_cell.angle_beta   90.00
_cell.angle_gamma   90.00
#
_symmetry.space_group_name_H-M   'P 1'
#
loop_
_entity.id
_entity.type
_entity.pdbx_description
1 polymer ?
#
loop_
_entity_poly.entity_id
_entity_poly.type
_entity_poly.pdbx_seq_one_letter_code
_entity_poly.pdbx_strand_id
1 'polypeptide(L)'
;MGNQLCTATEVRDVLTDVTSLQEMKKKGPSSTEWTVLLRKSPGSSLGMDVDLFEGTALIVYVVCATGLLADWNAANPSKVVQKGDRILEVNGKRGDAWAMAHACIDDAELKMVVQRVGNCTLKF
;
A
#
# COMPACT_ATOMS: atom_id res chain seq x y z
N MET A 1 -71.93 -7.53 -20.03
CA MET A 1 -71.48 -8.34 -18.87
C MET A 1 -70.06 -8.76 -19.21
N GLY A 2 -69.06 -7.98 -18.81
CA GLY A 2 -68.26 -8.27 -17.61
C GLY A 2 -67.09 -9.14 -18.07
N ASN A 3 -65.89 -8.60 -18.26
CA ASN A 3 -64.95 -8.45 -17.16
C ASN A 3 -63.72 -7.64 -17.61
N GLN A 4 -63.53 -6.52 -16.92
CA GLN A 4 -62.29 -5.79 -16.82
C GLN A 4 -61.29 -6.64 -16.02
N LEU A 5 -60.18 -7.05 -16.63
CA LEU A 5 -59.01 -7.56 -15.92
C LEU A 5 -57.90 -6.52 -16.04
N CYS A 6 -58.00 -5.50 -15.20
CA CYS A 6 -56.88 -4.65 -14.83
C CYS A 6 -55.97 -5.47 -13.90
N THR A 7 -54.80 -5.90 -14.41
CA THR A 7 -53.81 -6.63 -13.63
C THR A 7 -53.07 -5.68 -12.69
N ALA A 8 -53.19 -5.94 -11.40
CA ALA A 8 -52.31 -5.44 -10.35
C ALA A 8 -50.89 -6.01 -10.49
N THR A 9 -49.99 -5.56 -9.60
CA THR A 9 -48.59 -5.98 -9.38
C THR A 9 -47.59 -4.99 -9.99
N GLU A 10 -47.38 -3.85 -9.32
CA GLU A 10 -46.47 -3.65 -8.18
C GLU A 10 -45.06 -3.22 -8.65
N VAL A 11 -44.79 -1.95 -8.42
CA VAL A 11 -43.54 -1.41 -7.86
C VAL A 11 -42.29 -2.24 -8.21
N ARG A 12 -41.76 -2.04 -9.42
CA ARG A 12 -40.36 -2.39 -9.74
C ARG A 12 -39.47 -1.25 -9.25
N ASP A 13 -39.45 -1.09 -7.93
CA ASP A 13 -38.59 -0.19 -7.21
C ASP A 13 -37.33 -0.93 -6.75
N VAL A 14 -36.18 -0.24 -6.85
CA VAL A 14 -35.03 -0.34 -5.92
C VAL A 14 -34.10 -1.56 -6.01
N LEU A 15 -34.46 -2.67 -6.67
CA LEU A 15 -33.62 -3.89 -6.58
C LEU A 15 -32.31 -3.91 -7.40
N THR A 16 -32.10 -3.00 -8.36
CA THR A 16 -30.81 -2.95 -9.07
C THR A 16 -29.71 -2.25 -8.28
N ASP A 17 -30.04 -1.53 -7.21
CA ASP A 17 -29.08 -0.73 -6.43
C ASP A 17 -28.37 -1.54 -5.33
N VAL A 18 -29.06 -2.56 -4.79
CA VAL A 18 -28.56 -3.34 -3.63
C VAL A 18 -27.48 -4.36 -3.98
N THR A 19 -27.40 -4.82 -5.23
CA THR A 19 -26.32 -5.73 -5.68
C THR A 19 -24.97 -5.03 -5.73
N SER A 20 -24.96 -3.75 -6.12
CA SER A 20 -23.76 -2.91 -6.23
C SER A 20 -23.13 -2.58 -4.87
N LEU A 21 -23.94 -2.46 -3.82
CA LEU A 21 -23.45 -2.20 -2.46
C LEU A 21 -22.90 -3.44 -1.75
N GLN A 22 -23.27 -4.64 -2.20
CA GLN A 22 -22.84 -5.90 -1.58
C GLN A 22 -21.43 -6.34 -2.04
N GLU A 23 -20.96 -5.91 -3.22
CA GLU A 23 -19.62 -6.23 -3.71
C GLU A 23 -18.51 -5.33 -3.14
N MET A 24 -18.85 -4.11 -2.71
CA MET A 24 -17.88 -3.17 -2.10
C MET A 24 -17.51 -3.55 -0.65
N LYS A 25 -18.21 -4.50 -0.03
CA LYS A 25 -17.97 -4.93 1.36
C LYS A 25 -16.89 -6.02 1.50
N LYS A 26 -16.33 -6.52 0.40
CA LYS A 26 -15.34 -7.63 0.37
C LYS A 26 -13.95 -7.27 -0.15
N LYS A 27 -13.73 -6.05 -0.61
CA LYS A 27 -12.38 -5.60 -1.02
C LYS A 27 -11.78 -4.81 0.13
N GLY A 28 -10.94 -5.47 0.92
CA GLY A 28 -10.04 -4.77 1.85
C GLY A 28 -9.27 -3.67 1.10
N PRO A 29 -8.67 -2.70 1.82
CA PRO A 29 -8.03 -1.57 1.16
C PRO A 29 -7.04 -2.08 0.11
N SER A 30 -7.14 -1.57 -1.12
CA SER A 30 -6.30 -2.04 -2.22
C SER A 30 -4.86 -1.63 -1.95
N SER A 31 -4.01 -2.57 -1.57
CA SER A 31 -2.57 -2.33 -1.42
C SER A 31 -1.85 -2.53 -2.76
N THR A 32 -0.82 -1.72 -3.00
CA THR A 32 0.12 -1.89 -4.10
C THR A 32 1.47 -2.23 -3.52
N GLU A 33 2.12 -3.25 -4.07
CA GLU A 33 3.45 -3.70 -3.65
C GLU A 33 4.45 -3.56 -4.80
N TRP A 34 5.67 -3.13 -4.49
CA TRP A 34 6.76 -3.07 -5.46
C TRP A 34 8.11 -3.31 -4.81
N THR A 35 9.09 -3.67 -5.63
CA THR A 35 10.47 -3.89 -5.17
C THR A 35 11.33 -2.66 -5.45
N VAL A 36 12.10 -2.27 -4.44
CA VAL A 36 13.13 -1.25 -4.49
C VAL A 36 14.48 -1.93 -4.40
N LEU A 37 15.40 -1.57 -5.29
CA LEU A 37 16.77 -2.08 -5.32
C LEU A 37 17.72 -0.90 -5.10
N LEU A 38 18.42 -0.88 -3.97
CA LEU A 38 19.42 0.12 -3.64
C LEU A 38 20.78 -0.55 -3.45
N ARG A 39 21.84 0.14 -3.87
CA ARG A 39 23.22 -0.29 -3.65
C ARG A 39 23.97 0.83 -2.93
N LYS A 40 24.49 0.53 -1.75
CA LYS A 40 25.29 1.44 -0.96
C LYS A 40 26.71 1.53 -1.53
N SER A 41 27.16 2.75 -1.69
CA SER A 41 28.57 3.09 -1.86
C SER A 41 29.18 3.47 -0.51
N PRO A 42 30.50 3.31 -0.30
CA PRO A 42 31.15 3.81 0.91
C PRO A 42 30.82 5.29 1.16
N GLY A 43 30.31 5.60 2.35
CA GLY A 43 29.90 6.97 2.73
C GLY A 43 28.53 7.43 2.23
N SER A 44 27.80 6.61 1.47
CA SER A 44 26.42 6.93 1.07
C SER A 44 25.42 6.67 2.21
N SER A 45 24.40 7.52 2.31
CA SER A 45 23.25 7.32 3.19
C SER A 45 22.03 6.86 2.38
N LEU A 46 21.15 6.07 3.01
CA LEU A 46 19.89 5.65 2.38
C LEU A 46 18.95 6.84 2.16
N GLY A 47 18.97 7.82 3.06
CA GLY A 47 18.09 9.00 2.97
C GLY A 47 16.65 8.70 3.41
N MET A 48 16.47 7.86 4.43
CA MET A 48 15.15 7.63 5.04
C MET A 48 15.27 7.30 6.53
N ASP A 49 14.24 7.67 7.28
CA ASP A 49 14.03 7.23 8.66
C ASP A 49 12.82 6.29 8.70
N VAL A 50 12.93 5.23 9.50
CA VAL A 50 11.89 4.22 9.66
C VAL A 50 11.49 4.07 11.12
N ASP A 51 10.21 3.77 11.33
CA ASP A 51 9.65 3.38 12.62
C ASP A 51 9.51 1.84 12.67
N LEU A 52 9.80 1.26 13.83
CA LEU A 52 9.77 -0.18 14.10
C LEU A 52 8.56 -0.59 14.96
N PHE A 53 7.66 0.35 15.32
CA PHE A 53 6.57 0.14 16.28
C PHE A 53 5.62 -1.02 15.91
N GLU A 54 5.39 -1.27 14.62
CA GLU A 54 4.56 -2.40 14.15
C GLU A 54 5.20 -3.77 14.43
N GLY A 55 6.51 -3.82 14.67
CA GLY A 55 7.28 -5.03 14.98
C GLY A 55 7.48 -5.99 13.80
N THR A 56 6.61 -5.98 12.80
CA THR A 56 6.63 -6.90 11.66
C THR A 56 6.97 -6.24 10.32
N ALA A 57 6.90 -4.92 10.25
CA ALA A 57 7.21 -4.08 9.10
C ALA A 57 7.96 -2.82 9.54
N LEU A 58 8.73 -2.22 8.63
CA LEU A 58 9.30 -0.88 8.85
C LEU A 58 8.38 0.15 8.22
N ILE A 59 7.96 1.15 8.99
CA ILE A 59 7.12 2.23 8.47
C ILE A 59 8.03 3.40 8.07
N VAL A 60 7.94 3.85 6.82
CA VAL A 60 8.70 5.02 6.37
C VAL A 60 8.15 6.26 7.08
N TYR A 61 8.95 6.85 7.95
CA TYR A 61 8.57 8.04 8.73
C TYR A 61 8.93 9.33 7.97
N VAL A 62 10.15 9.37 7.42
CA VAL A 62 10.68 10.49 6.64
C VAL A 62 11.49 9.96 5.47
N VAL A 63 11.38 10.61 4.31
CA VAL A 63 12.29 10.45 3.18
C VAL A 63 13.06 11.76 3.05
N CYS A 64 14.39 11.69 3.12
CA CYS A 64 15.26 12.84 2.96
C CYS A 64 15.22 13.33 1.50
N ALA A 65 15.48 14.63 1.29
CA ALA A 65 15.59 15.20 -0.05
C ALA A 65 16.85 14.72 -0.81
N THR A 66 17.80 14.08 -0.13
CA THR A 66 19.06 13.56 -0.66
C THR A 66 19.29 12.13 -0.18
N GLY A 67 20.15 11.39 -0.89
CA GLY A 67 20.51 10.01 -0.58
C GLY A 67 19.96 9.01 -1.60
N LEU A 68 20.31 7.73 -1.44
CA LEU A 68 20.02 6.69 -2.42
C LEU A 68 18.51 6.52 -2.69
N LEU A 69 17.68 6.66 -1.66
CA LEU A 69 16.23 6.56 -1.84
C LEU A 69 15.67 7.77 -2.60
N ALA A 70 16.22 8.97 -2.39
CA ALA A 70 15.82 10.16 -3.12
C ALA A 70 16.15 10.02 -4.62
N ASP A 71 17.35 9.51 -4.94
CA ASP A 71 17.77 9.23 -6.32
C ASP A 71 16.88 8.15 -6.97
N TRP A 72 16.59 7.08 -6.22
CA TRP A 72 15.68 6.02 -6.68
C TRP A 72 14.27 6.55 -6.96
N ASN A 73 13.76 7.40 -6.07
CA ASN A 73 12.45 8.04 -6.20
C ASN A 73 12.38 8.94 -7.45
N ALA A 74 13.43 9.72 -7.71
CA ALA A 74 13.52 10.57 -8.89
C ALA A 74 13.52 9.76 -10.19
N ALA A 75 14.16 8.58 -10.20
CA ALA A 75 14.15 7.66 -11.32
C ALA A 75 12.83 6.86 -11.46
N ASN A 76 12.01 6.76 -10.41
CA ASN A 76 10.81 5.90 -10.37
C ASN A 76 9.56 6.68 -9.93
N PRO A 77 9.09 7.68 -10.71
CA PRO A 77 7.99 8.56 -10.29
C PRO A 77 6.65 7.84 -10.06
N SER A 78 6.40 6.70 -10.73
CA SER A 78 5.18 5.92 -10.55
C SER A 78 5.20 4.99 -9.33
N LYS A 79 6.37 4.80 -8.71
CA LYS A 79 6.59 3.88 -7.57
C LYS A 79 7.33 4.55 -6.42
N VAL A 80 7.27 5.88 -6.35
CA VAL A 80 7.94 6.67 -5.31
C VAL A 80 7.70 6.07 -3.94
N VAL A 81 8.75 5.89 -3.14
CA VAL A 81 8.67 5.56 -1.72
C VAL A 81 8.46 6.86 -0.95
N GLN A 82 7.45 6.90 -0.09
CA GLN A 82 7.09 8.09 0.68
C GLN A 82 6.68 7.74 2.10
N LYS A 83 6.52 8.78 2.93
CA LYS A 83 6.00 8.63 4.30
C LYS A 83 4.71 7.81 4.33
N GLY A 84 4.65 6.87 5.27
CA GLY A 84 3.51 5.98 5.49
C GLY A 84 3.55 4.68 4.70
N ASP A 85 4.49 4.53 3.76
CA ASP A 85 4.74 3.23 3.14
C ASP A 85 5.31 2.24 4.15
N ARG A 86 5.04 0.96 3.90
CA ARG A 86 5.52 -0.14 4.72
C ARG A 86 6.55 -0.94 3.96
N ILE A 87 7.72 -1.15 4.55
CA ILE A 87 8.71 -2.09 4.05
C ILE A 87 8.40 -3.43 4.72
N LEU A 88 7.94 -4.39 3.92
CA LEU A 88 7.50 -5.70 4.37
C LEU A 88 8.64 -6.72 4.38
N GLU A 89 9.65 -6.51 3.56
CA GLU A 89 10.79 -7.41 3.43
C GLU A 89 12.06 -6.63 3.07
N VAL A 90 13.20 -7.03 3.64
CA VAL A 90 14.53 -6.55 3.27
C VAL A 90 15.46 -7.75 3.09
N ASN A 91 15.96 -7.97 1.88
CA ASN A 91 16.89 -9.07 1.56
C ASN A 91 16.38 -10.45 2.02
N GLY A 92 15.08 -10.73 1.82
CA GLY A 92 14.45 -11.99 2.24
C GLY A 92 14.06 -12.05 3.73
N LYS A 93 14.44 -11.07 4.55
CA LYS A 93 13.99 -10.96 5.94
C LYS A 93 12.62 -10.30 6.00
N ARG A 94 11.64 -10.93 6.64
CA ARG A 94 10.24 -10.48 6.73
C ARG A 94 9.65 -10.82 8.10
N GLY A 95 8.75 -9.97 8.60
CA GLY A 95 8.02 -10.23 9.86
C GLY A 95 8.80 -9.89 11.14
N ASP A 96 10.03 -9.39 11.03
CA ASP A 96 10.85 -8.90 12.13
C ASP A 96 11.46 -7.56 11.74
N ALA A 97 10.87 -6.48 12.25
CA ALA A 97 11.30 -5.11 11.98
C ALA A 97 12.75 -4.87 12.42
N TRP A 98 13.19 -5.48 13.52
CA TRP A 98 14.55 -5.29 14.03
C TRP A 98 15.58 -5.93 13.11
N ALA A 99 15.32 -7.17 12.68
CA ALA A 99 16.17 -7.88 11.73
C ALA A 99 16.22 -7.17 10.36
N MET A 100 15.09 -6.61 9.90
CA MET A 100 15.05 -5.81 8.68
C MET A 100 15.82 -4.49 8.80
N ALA A 101 15.70 -3.79 9.93
CA ALA A 101 16.44 -2.55 10.16
C ALA A 101 17.96 -2.79 10.20
N HIS A 102 18.41 -3.89 10.83
CA HIS A 102 19.82 -4.29 10.80
C HIS A 102 20.31 -4.59 9.39
N ALA A 103 19.50 -5.30 8.57
CA ALA A 103 19.85 -5.51 7.16
C ALA A 103 20.02 -4.18 6.41
N CYS A 104 19.16 -3.20 6.67
CA CYS A 104 19.29 -1.84 6.11
C CYS A 104 20.57 -1.12 6.56
N ILE A 105 21.25 -1.55 7.62
CA ILE A 105 22.53 -0.98 8.07
C ILE A 105 23.70 -1.78 7.49
N ASP A 106 23.70 -3.09 7.64
CA ASP A 106 24.85 -3.96 7.40
C ASP A 106 25.04 -4.31 5.92
N ASP A 107 23.95 -4.52 5.19
CA ASP A 107 24.02 -5.04 3.82
C ASP A 107 24.36 -3.92 2.81
N ALA A 108 25.29 -4.20 1.89
CA ALA A 108 25.68 -3.25 0.84
C ALA A 108 24.65 -3.15 -0.29
N GLU A 109 23.90 -4.22 -0.54
CA GLU A 109 22.79 -4.25 -1.50
C GLU A 109 21.49 -4.49 -0.75
N LEU A 110 20.47 -3.69 -1.03
CA LEU A 110 19.16 -3.77 -0.39
C LEU A 110 18.09 -4.00 -1.44
N LYS A 111 17.48 -5.18 -1.38
CA LYS A 111 16.24 -5.52 -2.06
C LYS A 111 15.10 -5.40 -1.05
N MET A 112 14.31 -4.34 -1.17
CA MET A 112 13.21 -4.04 -0.26
C MET A 112 11.88 -4.27 -0.97
N VAL A 113 10.93 -4.93 -0.31
CA VAL A 113 9.53 -5.00 -0.77
C VAL A 113 8.73 -3.95 -0.02
N VAL A 114 8.23 -2.97 -0.76
CA VAL A 114 7.48 -1.84 -0.23
C VAL A 114 6.00 -2.01 -0.58
N GLN A 115 5.13 -1.67 0.38
CA GLN A 115 3.69 -1.69 0.25
C GLN A 115 3.12 -0.31 0.56
N ARG A 116 2.25 0.17 -0.33
CA ARG A 116 1.38 1.32 -0.09
C ARG A 116 -0.07 0.87 -0.05
N VAL A 117 -0.74 1.16 1.06
CA VAL A 117 -2.18 0.97 1.17
C VAL A 117 -2.85 2.12 0.41
N GLY A 118 -3.57 1.81 -0.66
CA GLY A 118 -4.37 2.81 -1.37
C GLY A 118 -5.47 3.32 -0.45
N ASN A 119 -5.64 4.64 -0.36
CA ASN A 119 -6.74 5.22 0.39
C ASN A 119 -8.07 4.70 -0.15
N CYS A 120 -8.76 3.88 0.65
CA CYS A 120 -10.21 3.84 0.58
C CYS A 120 -10.69 5.21 1.06
N THR A 121 -10.99 6.12 0.13
CA THR A 121 -11.65 7.38 0.46
C THR A 121 -13.08 7.06 0.89
N LEU A 122 -13.29 6.77 2.17
CA LEU A 122 -14.61 6.91 2.75
C LEU A 122 -14.89 8.41 2.79
N LYS A 123 -15.60 8.90 1.77
CA LYS A 123 -16.27 10.19 1.85
C LYS A 123 -17.35 10.03 2.91
N PHE A 124 -17.19 10.72 4.04
CA PHE A 124 -18.28 11.00 4.96
C PHE A 124 -19.16 12.10 4.37
#